data_AF-A0A2J0KRP2-F1
#
_entry.id   AF-A0A2J0KRP2-F1
#
_cell.length_a   1.000
_cell.length_b   1.000
_cell.length_c   1.000
_cell.angle_alpha   90.00
_cell.angle_beta   90.00
_cell.angle_gamma   90.00
#
_symmetry.space_group_name_H-M   'P 1'
#
loop_
_entity.id
_entity.type
_entity.pdbx_description
1 polymer ?
#
loop_
_entity_poly.entity_id
_entity_poly.type
_entity_poly.pdbx_seq_one_letter_code
_entity_poly.pdbx_strand_id
1 'polypeptide(L)'
;MYTNSERGYETMTLVDKTQTKSRPSNYMEELAENVLEDLLPEYKGARFNENAIQDIKALALNRLWPMYMTSDAGKNFLKKIIQEDKIEKDVVRELRAAIDIVKSNPHK
;
A
#
# COMPACT_ATOMS: atom_id res chain seq x y z
N MET A 1 6.39 20.35 -29.15
CA MET A 1 7.69 20.67 -28.51
C MET A 1 7.47 21.94 -27.70
N TYR A 2 7.35 21.85 -26.38
CA TYR A 2 7.17 23.02 -25.52
C TYR A 2 8.51 23.47 -24.98
N THR A 3 8.86 24.72 -25.27
CA THR A 3 10.10 25.41 -24.90
C THR A 3 10.09 25.80 -23.43
N ASN A 4 11.16 25.44 -22.73
CA ASN A 4 11.39 25.69 -21.32
C ASN A 4 11.84 27.16 -21.11
N SER A 5 10.98 28.01 -20.54
CA SER A 5 11.38 29.35 -20.07
C SER A 5 11.64 29.30 -18.58
N GLU A 6 12.90 29.47 -18.21
CA GLU A 6 13.40 29.55 -16.84
C GLU A 6 12.61 30.59 -16.03
N ARG A 7 11.92 30.15 -14.96
CA ARG A 7 11.53 31.00 -13.84
C ARG A 7 12.20 30.46 -12.60
N GLY A 8 13.09 31.27 -12.06
CA GLY A 8 13.85 30.98 -10.85
C GLY A 8 12.93 30.79 -9.65
N TYR A 9 13.26 29.79 -8.84
CA TYR A 9 12.68 29.63 -7.51
C TYR A 9 13.61 30.35 -6.54
N GLU A 10 13.23 31.58 -6.16
CA GLU A 10 13.82 32.27 -5.02
C GLU A 10 13.54 31.48 -3.75
N THR A 11 14.59 31.33 -2.93
CA THR A 11 14.60 30.57 -1.69
C THR A 11 13.68 31.19 -0.66
N MET A 12 12.54 30.55 -0.37
CA MET A 12 11.77 30.81 0.85
C MET A 12 12.20 29.82 1.93
N THR A 13 13.21 30.19 2.70
CA THR A 13 13.47 29.57 4.00
C THR A 13 12.50 30.15 5.02
N LEU A 14 11.75 29.30 5.73
CA LEU A 14 11.63 29.23 7.20
C LEU A 14 10.39 28.41 7.62
N VAL A 15 10.62 27.47 8.56
CA VAL A 15 9.67 26.72 9.42
C VAL A 15 8.89 25.60 8.69
N ASP A 16 9.04 24.30 8.97
CA ASP A 16 9.05 23.57 10.24
C ASP A 16 9.86 22.24 10.09
N LYS A 17 10.65 21.87 11.10
CA LYS A 17 11.57 20.70 11.08
C LYS A 17 10.85 19.37 11.37
N THR A 18 9.62 19.19 10.88
CA THR A 18 8.87 17.95 11.07
C THR A 18 8.03 17.62 9.83
N GLN A 19 8.65 17.10 8.76
CA GLN A 19 8.04 16.22 7.74
C GLN A 19 8.92 16.14 6.50
N THR A 20 9.22 14.92 6.02
CA THR A 20 8.64 14.38 4.76
C THR A 20 9.33 13.07 4.33
N LYS A 21 8.52 12.02 4.11
CA LYS A 21 8.80 11.03 3.06
C LYS A 21 8.72 11.77 1.72
N SER A 22 9.84 12.15 1.11
CA SER A 22 9.85 12.96 -0.12
C SER A 22 9.29 12.25 -1.37
N ARG A 23 9.01 10.95 -1.31
CA ARG A 23 8.52 10.14 -2.43
C ARG A 23 7.08 9.71 -2.20
N PRO A 24 6.20 9.77 -3.22
CA PRO A 24 4.86 9.20 -3.12
C PRO A 24 4.93 7.72 -2.73
N SER A 25 4.19 7.33 -1.70
CA SER A 25 4.03 5.92 -1.30
C SER A 25 2.56 5.55 -1.20
N ASN A 26 2.22 4.33 -1.62
CA ASN A 26 0.85 3.83 -1.55
C ASN A 26 0.58 3.26 -0.15
N TYR A 27 -0.37 3.86 0.58
CA TYR A 27 -0.76 3.38 1.91
C TYR A 27 -1.35 1.97 1.88
N MET A 28 -2.00 1.58 0.78
CA MET A 28 -2.59 0.25 0.66
C MET A 28 -1.55 -0.87 0.71
N GLU A 29 -0.30 -0.61 0.32
CA GLU A 29 0.79 -1.60 0.43
C GLU A 29 1.08 -1.93 1.90
N GLU A 30 1.16 -0.90 2.76
CA GLU A 30 1.38 -1.08 4.19
C GLU A 30 0.17 -1.74 4.87
N LEU A 31 -1.05 -1.35 4.48
CA LEU A 31 -2.26 -1.96 5.02
C LEU A 31 -2.38 -3.43 4.62
N ALA A 32 -2.12 -3.75 3.36
CA ALA A 32 -2.18 -5.12 2.86
C ALA A 32 -1.12 -6.01 3.52
N GLU A 33 0.09 -5.50 3.79
CA GLU A 33 1.12 -6.23 4.54
C GLU A 33 0.62 -6.63 5.92
N ASN A 34 0.16 -5.66 6.72
CA ASN A 34 -0.26 -5.90 8.10
C ASN A 34 -1.44 -6.88 8.15
N VAL A 35 -2.44 -6.69 7.28
CA VAL A 35 -3.61 -7.58 7.22
C VAL A 35 -3.22 -8.98 6.75
N LEU A 36 -2.27 -9.10 5.82
CA LEU A 36 -1.80 -10.40 5.35
C LEU A 36 -1.05 -11.16 6.46
N GLU A 37 -0.19 -10.49 7.23
CA GLU A 37 0.48 -11.08 8.39
C GLU A 37 -0.52 -11.68 9.39
N ASP A 38 -1.66 -11.00 9.61
CA ASP A 38 -2.74 -11.48 10.47
C ASP A 38 -3.54 -12.65 9.85
N LEU A 39 -3.69 -12.67 8.52
CA LEU A 39 -4.44 -13.71 7.80
C LEU A 39 -3.66 -15.01 7.60
N LEU A 40 -2.35 -14.94 7.34
CA LEU A 40 -1.52 -16.12 7.04
C LEU A 40 -1.62 -17.25 8.08
N PRO A 41 -1.66 -16.98 9.41
CA PRO A 41 -1.87 -17.99 10.43
C PRO A 41 -3.20 -18.77 10.35
N GLU A 42 -4.23 -18.22 9.68
CA GLU A 42 -5.51 -18.92 9.45
C GLU A 42 -5.33 -20.09 8.45
N TYR A 43 -4.35 -20.01 7.56
CA TYR A 43 -4.09 -20.99 6.49
C TYR A 43 -3.12 -22.10 6.91
N LYS A 44 -3.34 -22.68 8.11
CA LYS A 44 -2.53 -23.78 8.66
C LYS A 44 -2.50 -24.97 7.68
N GLY A 45 -1.40 -25.11 6.94
CA GLY A 45 -1.19 -26.20 5.98
C GLY A 45 -0.72 -25.74 4.59
N ALA A 46 -0.87 -24.46 4.25
CA ALA A 46 -0.20 -23.88 3.09
C ALA A 46 1.18 -23.37 3.50
N ARG A 47 2.23 -23.76 2.76
CA ARG A 47 3.56 -23.13 2.88
C ARG A 47 3.71 -22.11 1.77
N PHE A 48 3.59 -20.84 2.12
CA PHE A 48 3.95 -19.75 1.22
C PHE A 48 5.42 -19.43 1.41
N ASN A 49 6.19 -19.44 0.31
CA ASN A 49 7.53 -18.87 0.29
C ASN A 49 7.42 -17.34 0.11
N GLU A 50 8.54 -16.64 0.20
CA GLU A 50 8.59 -15.19 0.03
C GLU A 50 7.94 -14.74 -1.30
N ASN A 51 8.25 -15.42 -2.40
CA ASN A 51 7.70 -15.11 -3.72
C ASN A 51 6.17 -15.22 -3.75
N ALA A 52 5.61 -16.27 -3.16
CA ALA A 52 4.17 -16.46 -3.08
C ALA A 52 3.49 -15.37 -2.24
N ILE A 53 4.13 -14.91 -1.16
CA ILE A 53 3.62 -13.77 -0.37
C ILE A 53 3.62 -12.49 -1.22
N GLN A 54 4.66 -12.24 -2.00
CA GLN A 54 4.70 -11.09 -2.91
C GLN A 54 3.64 -11.21 -4.02
N ASP A 55 3.41 -12.40 -4.57
CA ASP A 55 2.37 -12.66 -5.58
C ASP A 55 0.96 -12.42 -5.01
N ILE A 56 0.70 -12.88 -3.77
CA ILE A 56 -0.57 -12.63 -3.07
C ILE A 56 -0.82 -11.12 -2.94
N LYS A 57 0.19 -10.38 -2.46
CA LYS A 57 0.09 -8.91 -2.33
C LYS A 57 -0.12 -8.24 -3.68
N ALA A 58 0.65 -8.61 -4.70
CA ALA A 58 0.51 -8.05 -6.05
C ALA A 58 -0.89 -8.28 -6.63
N LEU A 59 -1.43 -9.50 -6.52
CA LEU A 59 -2.76 -9.84 -7.00
C LEU A 59 -3.86 -9.07 -6.26
N ALA A 60 -3.73 -8.92 -4.94
CA ALA A 60 -4.68 -8.16 -4.13
C ALA A 60 -4.62 -6.66 -4.44
N LEU A 61 -3.41 -6.08 -4.44
CA LEU A 61 -3.20 -4.64 -4.68
C LEU A 61 -3.65 -4.20 -6.07
N ASN A 62 -3.50 -5.05 -7.09
CA ASN A 62 -4.00 -4.78 -8.44
C ASN A 62 -5.54 -4.65 -8.53
N ARG A 63 -6.26 -5.12 -7.51
CA ARG A 63 -7.73 -5.05 -7.43
C ARG A 63 -8.23 -4.00 -6.45
N LEU A 64 -7.34 -3.41 -5.66
CA LEU A 64 -7.64 -2.35 -4.72
C LEU A 64 -7.31 -0.99 -5.34
N TRP A 65 -8.05 0.05 -4.97
CA TRP A 65 -7.68 1.40 -5.42
C TRP A 65 -6.40 1.86 -4.71
N PRO A 66 -5.45 2.51 -5.41
CA PRO A 66 -4.24 3.01 -4.75
C PRO A 66 -4.55 4.26 -3.91
N MET A 67 -3.91 4.39 -2.75
CA MET A 67 -4.01 5.55 -1.86
C MET A 67 -2.63 6.16 -1.62
N TYR A 68 -2.21 7.05 -2.52
CA TYR A 68 -0.89 7.68 -2.44
C TYR A 68 -0.84 8.82 -1.42
N MET A 69 0.28 8.90 -0.69
CA MET A 69 0.62 9.98 0.22
C MET A 69 2.07 10.44 0.01
N THR A 70 2.39 11.67 0.43
CA THR A 70 3.75 12.24 0.42
C THR A 70 4.20 12.75 1.80
N SER A 71 3.36 12.63 2.83
CA SER A 71 3.72 13.03 4.19
C SER A 71 3.06 12.17 5.26
N ASP A 72 3.61 12.21 6.47
CA ASP A 72 3.03 11.50 7.62
C ASP A 72 1.67 12.07 8.02
N ALA A 73 1.43 13.36 7.79
CA ALA A 73 0.11 13.96 7.95
C ALA A 73 -0.91 13.33 6.98
N GLY A 74 -0.51 13.12 5.72
CA GLY A 74 -1.32 12.40 4.73
C GLY A 74 -1.58 10.95 5.13
N LYS A 75 -0.58 10.25 5.67
CA LYS A 75 -0.74 8.89 6.21
C LYS A 75 -1.79 8.84 7.33
N ASN A 76 -1.70 9.75 8.30
CA ASN A 76 -2.63 9.81 9.43
C ASN A 76 -4.06 10.14 8.97
N PHE A 77 -4.21 10.98 7.95
CA PHE A 77 -5.51 11.29 7.36
C PHE A 77 -6.12 10.05 6.67
N LEU A 78 -5.35 9.34 5.84
CA LEU A 78 -5.80 8.12 5.18
C LEU A 78 -6.20 7.03 6.18
N LYS A 79 -5.46 6.88 7.28
CA LYS A 79 -5.79 5.92 8.34
C LYS A 79 -7.19 6.15 8.92
N LYS A 80 -7.61 7.41 9.08
CA LYS A 80 -8.98 7.73 9.55
C LYS A 80 -10.03 7.34 8.52
N ILE A 81 -9.82 7.71 7.26
CA ILE A 81 -10.73 7.34 6.15
C ILE A 81 -10.93 5.84 6.10
N ILE A 82 -9.85 5.06 6.20
CA ILE A 82 -9.91 3.59 6.12
C ILE A 82 -10.74 2.97 7.23
N GLN A 83 -10.68 3.55 8.43
CA GLN A 83 -11.50 3.12 9.56
C GLN A 83 -12.96 3.52 9.38
N GLU A 84 -13.23 4.75 8.96
CA GLU A 84 -14.58 5.29 8.75
C GLU A 84 -15.33 4.54 7.63
N ASP A 85 -14.65 4.33 6.51
CA ASP A 85 -15.21 3.68 5.31
C ASP A 85 -15.12 2.14 5.37
N LYS A 86 -14.56 1.57 6.44
CA LYS A 86 -14.40 0.11 6.65
C LYS A 86 -13.66 -0.58 5.50
N ILE A 87 -12.71 0.13 4.89
CA ILE A 87 -11.94 -0.30 3.71
C ILE A 87 -11.15 -1.58 3.98
N GLU A 88 -10.74 -1.79 5.24
CA GLU A 88 -10.05 -3.01 5.68
C GLU A 88 -10.81 -4.30 5.31
N LYS A 89 -12.15 -4.27 5.28
CA LYS A 89 -12.96 -5.43 4.87
C LYS A 89 -12.75 -5.81 3.41
N ASP A 90 -12.62 -4.81 2.53
CA ASP A 90 -12.34 -5.06 1.12
C ASP A 90 -10.92 -5.60 0.94
N VAL A 91 -9.94 -5.07 1.69
CA VAL A 91 -8.57 -5.58 1.70
C VAL A 91 -8.53 -7.05 2.13
N VAL A 92 -9.21 -7.41 3.21
CA VAL A 92 -9.34 -8.80 3.66
C VAL A 92 -9.97 -9.68 2.58
N ARG A 93 -11.04 -9.22 1.92
CA ARG A 93 -11.70 -9.98 0.84
C ARG A 93 -10.75 -10.25 -0.31
N GLU A 94 -10.06 -9.23 -0.81
CA GLU A 94 -9.14 -9.38 -1.95
C GLU A 94 -7.91 -10.21 -1.60
N LEU A 95 -7.37 -10.07 -0.38
CA LEU A 95 -6.26 -10.92 0.10
C LEU A 95 -6.67 -12.39 0.18
N ARG A 96 -7.85 -12.71 0.73
CA ARG A 96 -8.34 -14.10 0.77
C ARG A 96 -8.49 -14.69 -0.62
N ALA A 97 -9.06 -13.93 -1.56
CA ALA A 97 -9.16 -14.36 -2.95
C ALA A 97 -7.79 -14.58 -3.61
N ALA A 98 -6.81 -13.71 -3.34
CA ALA A 98 -5.45 -13.86 -3.84
C ALA A 98 -4.73 -15.08 -3.24
N ILE A 99 -4.90 -15.33 -1.94
CA ILE A 99 -4.38 -16.52 -1.25
C ILE A 99 -4.91 -17.79 -1.90
N ASP A 100 -6.22 -17.86 -2.17
CA ASP A 100 -6.84 -19.05 -2.78
C ASP A 100 -6.28 -19.30 -4.20
N ILE A 101 -6.09 -18.24 -4.99
CA ILE A 101 -5.49 -18.32 -6.33
C ILE A 101 -4.06 -18.87 -6.23
N VAL A 102 -3.20 -18.26 -5.41
CA VAL A 102 -1.78 -18.64 -5.30
C VAL A 102 -1.62 -20.03 -4.68
N LYS A 103 -2.46 -20.38 -3.72
CA LYS A 103 -2.50 -21.74 -3.14
C LYS A 103 -2.86 -22.80 -4.19
N SER A 104 -3.76 -22.48 -5.12
CA SER A 104 -4.17 -23.40 -6.20
C SER A 104 -3.15 -23.50 -7.33
N ASN A 105 -2.33 -22.45 -7.54
CA ASN A 105 -1.31 -22.39 -8.59
C ASN A 105 0.00 -21.79 -8.05
N PRO A 106 0.76 -22.51 -7.22
CA PRO A 106 1.98 -21.97 -6.62
C PRO A 106 3.06 -21.80 -7.69
N HIS A 107 3.51 -20.55 -7.89
CA HIS A 107 4.73 -20.29 -8.65
C HIS A 107 5.95 -20.79 -7.84
N LYS A 108 6.83 -21.57 -8.50
CA LYS A 108 8.05 -22.13 -7.91
C LYS A 108 9.18 -21.11 -7.89
#